data_AF-A0A538LSU2-F1
#
_entry.id   AF-A0A538LSU2-F1
#
_cell.length_a   1.000
_cell.length_b   1.000
_cell.length_c   1.000
_cell.angle_alpha   90.00
_cell.angle_beta   90.00
_cell.angle_gamma   90.00
#
_symmetry.space_group_name_H-M   'P 1'
#
loop_
_entity.id
_entity.type
_entity.pdbx_description
1 polymer ?
#
loop_
_entity_poly.entity_id
_entity_poly.type
_entity_poly.pdbx_seq_one_letter_code
_entity_poly.pdbx_strand_id
1 'polypeptide(L)' 'MATPSNRKDHAMFSVHCPRHGKRVLLAPDGIEALVNDGGSIAVRWVCWCGARGTERFGRGDAETSPIACPLDADPSRIN' A
#
# COMPACT_ATOMS: atom_id res chain seq x y z
N MET A 1 -30.90 -0.98 20.18
CA MET A 1 -29.55 -1.59 20.15
C MET A 1 -28.98 -1.34 18.76
N ALA A 2 -28.07 -0.37 18.61
CA ALA A 2 -27.45 -0.07 17.33
C ALA A 2 -26.33 -1.09 17.07
N THR A 3 -26.50 -1.95 16.07
CA THR A 3 -25.44 -2.84 15.58
C THR A 3 -24.30 -1.98 15.05
N PRO A 4 -23.03 -2.20 15.42
CA PRO A 4 -21.93 -1.50 14.77
C PRO A 4 -21.96 -1.84 13.29
N SER A 5 -22.15 -0.81 12.45
CA SER A 5 -22.07 -0.92 11.00
C SER A 5 -20.64 -1.33 10.65
N ASN A 6 -20.49 -2.61 10.30
CA ASN A 6 -19.26 -3.20 9.79
C ASN A 6 -19.00 -2.60 8.39
N ARG A 7 -18.57 -1.35 8.36
CA ARG A 7 -18.10 -0.69 7.16
C ARG A 7 -16.77 -1.38 6.85
N LYS A 8 -16.86 -2.48 6.09
CA LYS A 8 -15.71 -3.02 5.37
C LYS A 8 -15.29 -1.92 4.43
N ASP A 9 -14.43 -1.02 4.90
CA ASP A 9 -13.64 -0.19 4.02
C ASP A 9 -12.91 -1.20 3.13
N HIS A 10 -13.38 -1.33 1.89
CA HIS A 10 -12.88 -2.31 0.96
C HIS A 10 -11.46 -1.88 0.60
N ALA A 11 -10.48 -2.29 1.39
CA ALA A 11 -9.08 -1.98 1.16
C ALA A 11 -8.71 -2.49 -0.23
N MET A 12 -8.44 -1.55 -1.14
CA MET A 12 -8.05 -1.84 -2.52
C MET A 12 -6.55 -1.65 -2.65
N PHE A 13 -5.89 -2.63 -3.26
CA PHE A 13 -4.46 -2.58 -3.56
C PHE A 13 -4.27 -2.30 -5.05
N SER A 14 -3.38 -1.38 -5.38
CA SER A 14 -3.01 -1.14 -6.78
C SER A 14 -1.66 -1.78 -7.06
N VAL A 15 -1.60 -2.72 -8.00
CA VAL A 15 -0.37 -3.43 -8.40
C VAL A 15 -0.15 -3.38 -9.90
N HIS A 16 1.11 -3.41 -10.36
CA HIS A 16 1.40 -3.54 -11.79
C HIS A 16 1.31 -5.00 -12.25
N CYS A 17 0.35 -5.31 -13.12
CA CYS A 17 0.22 -6.65 -13.69
C CYS A 17 1.01 -6.76 -15.00
N PRO A 18 2.04 -7.63 -15.11
CA PRO A 18 2.84 -7.75 -16.33
C PRO A 18 2.05 -8.36 -17.50
N ARG A 19 0.95 -9.08 -17.23
CA ARG A 19 0.07 -9.63 -18.28
C ARG A 19 -0.86 -8.59 -18.89
N HIS A 20 -1.29 -7.61 -18.11
CA HIS A 20 -2.11 -6.50 -18.61
C HIS A 20 -1.29 -5.27 -19.02
N GLY A 21 0.00 -5.24 -18.65
CA GLY A 21 0.89 -4.11 -18.90
C GLY A 21 0.48 -2.82 -18.19
N LYS A 22 -0.37 -2.90 -17.15
CA LYS A 22 -0.94 -1.73 -16.48
C LYS A 22 -1.17 -1.98 -14.99
N ARG A 23 -1.37 -0.91 -14.24
CA ARG A 23 -1.82 -0.98 -12.85
C ARG A 23 -3.25 -1.50 -12.80
N VAL A 24 -3.49 -2.47 -11.94
CA VAL A 24 -4.82 -3.06 -11.67
C VAL A 24 -5.17 -2.85 -10.21
N LEU A 25 -6.46 -2.77 -9.92
CA LEU A 25 -6.98 -2.76 -8.56
C LEU A 25 -7.31 -4.19 -8.15
N LEU A 26 -6.80 -4.61 -7.01
CA LEU A 26 -7.06 -5.89 -6.38
C LEU A 26 -7.83 -5.68 -5.09
N ALA A 27 -8.86 -6.50 -4.90
CA ALA A 27 -9.51 -6.68 -3.61
C ALA A 27 -8.58 -7.47 -2.66
N PRO A 28 -8.87 -7.49 -1.34
CA PRO A 28 -8.05 -8.22 -0.36
C PRO A 28 -7.85 -9.70 -0.70
N ASP A 29 -8.85 -10.34 -1.32
CA ASP A 29 -8.78 -11.76 -1.74
C ASP A 29 -7.70 -12.03 -2.81
N GLY A 30 -7.22 -10.98 -3.49
CA GLY A 30 -6.10 -11.07 -4.43
C GLY A 30 -4.73 -10.99 -3.77
N ILE A 31 -4.65 -10.84 -2.45
CA ILE A 31 -3.40 -10.81 -1.68
C ILE A 31 -3.14 -12.19 -1.09
N GLU A 32 -2.08 -12.86 -1.55
CA GLU A 32 -1.73 -14.21 -1.11
C GLU A 32 -0.89 -14.20 0.19
N ALA A 33 -0.04 -13.20 0.38
CA ALA A 33 0.77 -13.06 1.60
C ALA A 33 1.29 -11.64 1.82
N LEU A 34 1.49 -11.29 3.08
CA LEU A 34 2.24 -10.11 3.52
C LEU A 34 3.45 -10.58 4.33
N VAL A 35 4.65 -10.24 3.87
CA VAL A 35 5.91 -10.61 4.51
C VAL A 35 6.62 -9.35 4.96
N ASN A 36 6.87 -9.22 6.27
CA ASN A 36 7.72 -8.15 6.78
C ASN A 36 9.19 -8.55 6.58
N ASP A 37 9.97 -7.70 5.93
CA ASP A 37 11.39 -7.92 5.62
C ASP A 37 12.22 -6.68 5.99
N GLY A 38 12.94 -6.75 7.11
CA GLY A 38 14.04 -5.85 7.47
C GLY A 38 13.76 -4.34 7.46
N GLY A 39 12.50 -3.90 7.43
CA GLY A 39 12.11 -2.49 7.25
C GLY A 39 11.24 -2.20 6.01
N SER A 40 10.87 -3.24 5.27
CA SER A 40 9.93 -3.22 4.16
C SER A 40 8.86 -4.31 4.32
N ILE A 41 7.80 -4.21 3.53
CA ILE A 41 6.69 -5.15 3.46
C ILE A 41 6.62 -5.66 2.03
N ALA A 42 6.82 -6.96 1.83
CA ALA A 42 6.60 -7.61 0.55
C ALA A 42 5.19 -8.19 0.50
N VAL A 43 4.40 -7.71 -0.45
CA VAL A 43 3.03 -8.17 -0.73
C VAL A 43 3.07 -9.12 -1.91
N ARG A 44 2.75 -10.38 -1.66
CA ARG A 44 2.51 -11.36 -2.72
C ARG A 44 1.06 -11.28 -3.16
N TRP A 45 0.83 -11.19 -4.46
CA TRP A 45 -0.50 -10.97 -5.01
C TRP A 45 -0.74 -11.87 -6.21
N VAL A 46 -2.03 -12.12 -6.46
CA VAL A 46 -2.56 -12.78 -7.65
C VAL A 46 -3.57 -11.86 -8.31
N CYS A 47 -3.35 -11.55 -9.57
CA CYS A 47 -4.29 -10.82 -10.39
C CYS A 47 -5.41 -11.75 -10.83
N TRP A 48 -6.60 -11.20 -11.07
CA TRP A 48 -7.74 -11.93 -11.62
C TRP A 48 -7.48 -12.57 -13.00
N CYS A 49 -6.44 -12.14 -13.72
CA CYS A 49 -5.97 -12.82 -14.94
C CYS A 49 -5.06 -14.04 -14.69
N GLY A 50 -4.79 -14.38 -13.43
CA GLY A 50 -3.92 -15.47 -12.99
C GLY A 50 -2.43 -15.11 -12.86
N ALA A 51 -2.03 -13.89 -13.25
CA ALA A 51 -0.66 -13.44 -13.03
C ALA A 51 -0.34 -13.30 -11.54
N ARG A 52 0.86 -13.71 -11.12
CA ARG A 52 1.34 -13.53 -9.74
C ARG A 52 2.54 -12.60 -9.71
N GLY A 53 2.69 -11.89 -8.60
CA GLY A 53 3.83 -11.01 -8.40
C GLY A 53 4.09 -10.73 -6.93
N THR A 54 5.19 -10.04 -6.68
CA THR A 54 5.51 -9.50 -5.35
C THR A 54 5.78 -8.02 -5.51
N GLU A 55 5.07 -7.19 -4.77
CA GLU A 55 5.31 -5.74 -4.69
C GLU A 55 5.87 -5.42 -3.31
N ARG A 56 6.97 -4.67 -3.26
CA ARG A 56 7.59 -4.26 -2.01
C ARG A 56 7.15 -2.85 -1.68
N PHE A 57 6.93 -2.62 -0.40
CA PHE A 57 6.54 -1.34 0.18
C PHE A 57 7.49 -1.02 1.33
N GLY A 58 8.22 0.09 1.30
CA GLY A 58 9.05 0.49 2.43
C GLY A 58 10.15 1.50 2.10
N ARG A 59 11.10 1.63 3.03
CA ARG A 59 12.25 2.55 2.98
C ARG A 59 13.23 2.14 1.88
N GLY A 60 12.84 2.37 0.64
CA GLY A 60 13.58 2.05 -0.59
C GLY A 60 12.80 2.46 -1.84
N ASP A 61 11.48 2.65 -1.72
CA ASP A 61 10.61 3.09 -2.82
C ASP A 61 10.33 4.61 -2.77
N ALA A 62 10.78 5.27 -1.70
CA ALA A 62 10.55 6.69 -1.38
C ALA A 62 11.72 7.60 -1.76
N GLU A 63 12.57 7.24 -2.71
CA GLU A 63 13.67 8.11 -3.15
C GLU A 63 13.19 9.28 -4.03
N THR A 64 11.89 9.40 -4.29
CA THR A 64 11.30 10.60 -4.92
C THR A 64 9.86 10.81 -4.46
N SER A 65 9.66 11.24 -3.22
CA SER A 65 8.45 12.02 -2.91
C SER A 65 8.74 13.01 -1.78
N PRO A 66 8.86 14.33 -2.06
CA PRO A 66 9.01 15.34 -1.04
C PRO A 66 7.64 15.65 -0.45
N ILE A 67 7.07 14.70 0.29
CA ILE A 67 6.02 15.01 1.25
C ILE A 67 6.62 14.75 2.63
N ALA A 68 7.48 15.67 3.05
CA ALA A 68 7.73 15.85 4.47
C ALA A 68 6.39 16.29 5.08
N CYS A 69 5.89 15.51 6.05
CA CYS A 69 4.79 15.94 6.89
C CYS A 69 5.25 17.23 7.62
N PRO A 70 4.61 18.40 7.44
CA PRO A 70 5.06 19.63 8.06
C PRO A 70 4.61 19.73 9.53
N LEU A 71 4.77 18.65 10.32
CA LEU A 71 4.42 18.64 11.75
C LEU A 71 5.64 18.90 12.65
N ASP A 72 6.82 19.11 12.09
CA ASP A 72 8.05 19.47 12.83
C ASP A 72 8.33 20.99 12.82
N ALA A 73 7.33 21.82 12.48
CA ALA A 73 7.46 23.27 12.59
C ALA A 73 7.50 23.69 14.07
N ASP A 74 8.71 23.70 14.63
CA ASP A 74 9.02 24.27 15.94
C ASP A 74 8.52 25.73 16.01
N PRO A 75 7.56 26.06 16.89
CA PRO A 75 7.04 27.43 17.04
C PRO A 75 8.08 28.43 17.58
N SER A 76 9.30 27.99 17.91
CA SER A 76 10.36 28.81 18.51
C SER A 76 11.10 29.76 17.54
N ARG A 77 10.70 29.86 16.26
CA ARG A 77 11.40 30.66 15.24
C ARG A 77 10.65 31.89 14.69
N ILE A 78 9.52 32.27 15.27
CA ILE A 78 8.86 33.54 14.94
C ILE A 78 9.22 34.57 16.01
N ASN A 79 10.38 35.21 15.87
CA ASN A 79 10.72 36.49 16.51
C ASN A 79 11.46 37.36 15.51
#